data_AF-A0A934BEI8-F1
#
_entry.id   AF-A0A934BEI8-F1
#
_cell.length_a   1.000
_cell.length_b   1.000
_cell.length_c   1.000
_cell.angle_alpha   90.00
_cell.angle_beta   90.00
_cell.angle_gamma   90.00
#
_symmetry.space_group_name_H-M   'P 1'
#
loop_
_entity.id
_entity.type
_entity.pdbx_description
1 polymer ?
#
loop_
_entity_poly.entity_id
_entity_poly.type
_entity_poly.pdbx_seq_one_letter_code
_entity_poly.pdbx_strand_id
1 'polypeptide(L)'
;MTIINDAYNANPESVRAALQYLSEIDEEGRKVFVCGDMLEFGNESAQLHKEIGETVSYLNIDLLWTIGKYASEIAKAAKSSGTPERRVASFQ
;
A
#
# COMPACT_ATOMS: atom_id res chain seq x y z
N MET A 1 -10.52 3.67 17.15
CA MET A 1 -9.44 3.27 16.23
C MET A 1 -9.69 1.83 15.85
N THR A 2 -9.92 1.57 14.57
CA THR A 2 -10.15 0.24 14.02
C THR A 2 -8.85 -0.27 13.41
N ILE A 3 -8.51 -1.54 13.62
CA ILE A 3 -7.32 -2.17 13.04
C ILE A 3 -7.78 -3.35 12.20
N ILE A 4 -7.40 -3.36 10.92
CA ILE A 4 -7.57 -4.48 10.01
C ILE A 4 -6.17 -5.08 9.81
N ASN A 5 -6.01 -6.35 10.16
CA ASN A 5 -4.72 -7.05 10.04
C ASN A 5 -4.82 -8.17 9.01
N ASP A 6 -4.43 -7.88 7.77
CA ASP A 6 -4.30 -8.88 6.68
C ASP A 6 -2.83 -9.35 6.54
N ALA A 7 -2.32 -10.04 7.56
CA ALA A 7 -0.95 -10.53 7.60
C ALA A 7 -0.80 -12.00 7.16
N TYR A 8 -1.88 -12.63 6.72
CA TYR A 8 -1.84 -14.05 6.32
C TYR A 8 -1.32 -14.23 4.89
N ASN A 9 -1.70 -13.33 3.98
CA ASN A 9 -1.40 -13.46 2.56
C ASN A 9 -0.89 -12.14 1.96
N ALA A 10 0.43 -12.02 1.85
CA ALA A 10 1.07 -10.86 1.25
C ALA A 10 1.18 -10.98 -0.28
N ASN A 11 0.25 -11.65 -0.96
CA ASN A 11 0.24 -11.68 -2.41
C ASN A 11 -0.41 -10.40 -2.99
N PRO A 12 -0.05 -9.98 -4.21
CA PRO A 12 -0.53 -8.72 -4.80
C PRO A 12 -2.05 -8.60 -4.88
N GLU A 13 -2.76 -9.69 -5.18
CA GLU A 13 -4.22 -9.68 -5.26
C GLU A 13 -4.88 -9.44 -3.91
N SER A 14 -4.37 -10.08 -2.84
CA SER A 14 -4.84 -9.85 -1.46
C SER A 14 -4.63 -8.40 -1.05
N VAL A 15 -3.45 -7.86 -1.34
CA VAL A 15 -3.11 -6.45 -1.04
C VAL A 15 -4.04 -5.48 -1.78
N ARG A 16 -4.35 -5.73 -3.05
CA ARG A 16 -5.31 -4.94 -3.84
C ARG A 16 -6.72 -5.02 -3.24
N ALA A 17 -7.16 -6.21 -2.85
CA ALA A 17 -8.47 -6.40 -2.23
C ALA A 17 -8.56 -5.67 -0.88
N ALA A 18 -7.52 -5.74 -0.04
CA ALA A 18 -7.46 -5.03 1.23
C ALA A 18 -7.50 -3.50 1.04
N LEU A 19 -6.77 -2.98 0.04
CA LEU A 19 -6.80 -1.57 -0.33
C LEU A 19 -8.19 -1.13 -0.80
N GLN A 20 -8.82 -1.91 -1.68
CA GLN A 20 -10.17 -1.63 -2.17
C GLN A 20 -11.16 -1.59 -1.01
N TYR A 21 -11.15 -2.62 -0.16
CA TYR A 21 -12.00 -2.69 1.02
C TYR A 21 -11.79 -1.47 1.94
N LEU A 22 -10.55 -1.13 2.28
CA LEU A 22 -10.24 0.04 3.12
C LEU A 22 -10.75 1.35 2.47
N SER A 23 -10.64 1.48 1.16
CA SER A 23 -11.09 2.68 0.43
C SER A 23 -12.62 2.84 0.46
N GLU A 24 -13.36 1.74 0.52
CA GLU A 24 -14.83 1.67 0.51
C GLU A 24 -15.45 1.82 1.90
N ILE A 25 -14.68 1.67 2.99
CA ILE A 25 -15.20 1.86 4.35
C ILE A 25 -15.72 3.30 4.50
N ASP A 26 -17.02 3.43 4.73
CA ASP A 26 -17.70 4.71 4.96
C ASP A 26 -17.82 4.98 6.47
N GLU A 27 -16.65 5.17 7.11
CA GLU A 27 -16.56 5.57 8.52
C GLU A 27 -15.80 6.90 8.65
N GLU A 28 -16.18 7.69 9.65
CA GLU A 28 -15.45 8.91 9.98
C GLU A 28 -14.03 8.59 10.47
N GLY A 29 -13.01 9.23 9.88
CA GLY A 29 -11.64 9.09 10.31
C GLY A 29 -10.64 9.16 9.16
N ARG A 30 -9.40 8.73 9.44
CA ARG A 30 -8.34 8.61 8.43
C ARG A 30 -8.16 7.15 8.02
N LYS A 31 -8.12 6.89 6.72
CA LYS A 31 -7.79 5.60 6.13
C LYS A 31 -6.28 5.50 5.98
N VAL A 32 -5.67 4.69 6.83
CA VAL A 32 -4.20 4.49 6.85
C VAL A 32 -3.90 3.08 6.38
N PHE A 33 -3.12 2.98 5.30
CA PHE A 33 -2.62 1.71 4.80
C PHE A 33 -1.14 1.55 5.17
N VAL A 34 -0.82 0.44 5.84
CA VAL A 34 0.55 0.11 6.24
C VAL A 34 0.91 -1.24 5.65
N CYS A 35 2.00 -1.33 4.89
CA CYS A 35 2.42 -2.56 4.25
C CYS A 35 3.93 -2.77 4.26
N GLY A 36 4.34 -4.04 4.20
CA GLY A 36 5.72 -4.45 4.10
C GLY A 36 6.04 -5.20 2.80
N ASP A 37 7.21 -5.83 2.76
CA ASP A 37 7.67 -6.58 1.60
C ASP A 37 6.81 -7.83 1.34
N MET A 38 6.38 -8.01 0.10
CA MET A 38 5.83 -9.26 -0.44
C MET A 38 6.99 -10.16 -0.90
N LEU A 39 7.40 -11.10 -0.06
CA LEU A 39 8.70 -11.79 -0.17
C LEU A 39 8.77 -12.93 -1.21
N GLU A 40 7.63 -13.42 -1.71
CA GLU A 40 7.58 -14.67 -2.50
C GLU A 40 7.92 -14.49 -4.00
N PHE A 41 8.19 -13.27 -4.46
CA PHE A 41 8.21 -12.94 -5.90
C PHE A 41 9.59 -12.70 -6.51
N GLY A 42 10.67 -12.82 -5.74
CA GLY A 42 12.05 -12.72 -6.24
C GLY A 42 12.28 -11.51 -7.16
N ASN A 43 12.55 -11.76 -8.44
CA ASN A 43 12.82 -10.74 -9.45
C ASN A 43 11.59 -9.87 -9.80
N GLU A 44 10.38 -10.40 -9.63
CA GLU A 44 9.13 -9.68 -9.92
C GLU A 44 8.71 -8.77 -8.76
N SER A 45 9.34 -8.91 -7.59
CA SER A 45 8.98 -8.16 -6.38
C SER A 45 8.90 -6.67 -6.65
N ALA A 46 9.91 -6.05 -7.25
CA ALA A 46 9.91 -4.60 -7.50
C ALA A 46 8.73 -4.15 -8.38
N GLN A 47 8.44 -4.89 -9.45
CA GLN A 47 7.35 -4.57 -10.37
C GLN A 47 5.98 -4.74 -9.71
N LEU A 48 5.78 -5.84 -8.97
CA LEU A 48 4.51 -6.09 -8.26
C LEU A 48 4.25 -5.04 -7.18
N HIS A 49 5.27 -4.65 -6.42
CA HIS A 49 5.15 -3.57 -5.43
C HIS A 49 4.84 -2.22 -6.11
N LYS A 50 5.44 -1.95 -7.26
CA LYS A 50 5.15 -0.74 -8.04
C LYS A 50 3.67 -0.66 -8.42
N GLU A 51 3.09 -1.74 -8.93
CA GLU A 51 1.67 -1.81 -9.30
C GLU A 51 0.72 -1.56 -8.11
N ILE A 52 1.08 -2.05 -6.92
CA ILE A 52 0.33 -1.72 -5.69
C ILE A 52 0.37 -0.22 -5.43
N GLY A 53 1.54 0.41 -5.52
CA GLY A 53 1.68 1.85 -5.31
C GLY A 53 0.90 2.69 -6.32
N GLU A 54 0.88 2.27 -7.60
CA GLU A 54 0.03 2.88 -8.63
C GLU A 54 -1.45 2.78 -8.24
N THR A 55 -1.90 1.62 -7.76
CA THR A 55 -3.28 1.40 -7.30
C THR A 55 -3.68 2.39 -6.19
N VAL A 56 -2.80 2.63 -5.21
CA VAL A 56 -3.07 3.56 -4.08
C VAL A 56 -3.44 4.96 -4.57
N SER A 57 -2.83 5.43 -5.67
CA SER A 57 -3.08 6.78 -6.19
C SER A 57 -4.51 7.01 -6.68
N TYR A 58 -5.23 5.93 -7.03
CA TYR A 58 -6.61 5.97 -7.50
C TYR A 58 -7.64 5.78 -6.39
N LEU A 59 -7.19 5.44 -5.17
CA LEU A 59 -8.07 5.10 -4.06
C LEU A 59 -8.15 6.22 -3.02
N ASN A 60 -9.24 6.23 -2.26
CA ASN A 60 -9.44 7.18 -1.17
C ASN A 60 -8.67 6.74 0.10
N ILE A 61 -7.33 6.78 0.03
CA ILE A 61 -6.42 6.48 1.15
C ILE A 61 -5.75 7.78 1.62
N ASP A 62 -5.84 8.05 2.94
CA ASP A 62 -5.32 9.29 3.52
C ASP A 62 -3.81 9.23 3.77
N LEU A 63 -3.31 8.07 4.21
CA LEU A 63 -1.90 7.85 4.51
C LEU A 63 -1.44 6.47 4.03
N LEU A 64 -0.27 6.43 3.39
CA LEU A 64 0.42 5.21 2.97
C LEU A 64 1.77 5.13 3.67
N TRP A 65 1.97 4.11 4.50
CA TRP A 65 3.25 3.81 5.12
C TRP A 65 3.80 2.47 4.64
N THR A 66 5.06 2.45 4.26
CA THR A 66 5.73 1.27 3.71
C THR A 66 6.96 0.94 4.53
N ILE A 67 7.20 -0.34 4.78
CA ILE A 67 8.35 -0.80 5.59
C ILE A 67 9.04 -1.94 4.86
N GLY A 68 10.29 -1.74 4.44
CA GLY A 68 11.07 -2.77 3.77
C GLY A 68 11.65 -2.33 2.44
N LYS A 69 12.46 -3.21 1.87
CA LYS A 69 13.27 -2.92 0.69
C LYS A 69 12.40 -2.74 -0.55
N TYR A 70 11.51 -3.70 -0.81
CA TYR A 70 10.62 -3.71 -1.97
C TYR A 70 9.38 -2.85 -1.74
N ALA A 71 8.91 -2.74 -0.49
CA ALA A 71 7.82 -1.85 -0.08
C ALA A 71 8.13 -0.38 -0.40
N SER A 72 9.41 0.01 -0.41
CA SER A 72 9.80 1.35 -0.87
C SER A 72 9.39 1.65 -2.32
N GLU A 73 9.24 0.63 -3.18
CA GLU A 73 8.73 0.80 -4.55
C GLU A 73 7.24 1.16 -4.56
N ILE A 74 6.43 0.67 -3.60
CA ILE A 74 5.03 1.10 -3.42
C ILE A 74 4.99 2.61 -3.17
N ALA A 75 5.80 3.09 -2.22
CA ALA A 75 5.84 4.51 -1.87
C ALA A 75 6.33 5.39 -3.03
N LYS A 76 7.34 4.94 -3.78
CA LYS A 76 7.81 5.65 -4.98
C LYS A 76 6.72 5.74 -6.04
N ALA A 77 6.09 4.61 -6.35
CA ALA A 77 5.06 4.54 -7.38
C ALA A 77 3.83 5.38 -7.03
N ALA A 78 3.35 5.31 -5.78
CA ALA A 78 2.23 6.14 -5.32
C ALA A 78 2.51 7.64 -5.51
N LYS A 79 3.71 8.10 -5.14
CA LYS A 79 4.13 9.49 -5.34
C LYS A 79 4.19 9.86 -6.83
N SER A 80 4.81 9.02 -7.66
CA SER A 80 4.91 9.25 -9.10
C SER A 80 3.55 9.24 -9.81
N SER A 81 2.57 8.52 -9.27
CA SER A 81 1.20 8.45 -9.80
C SER A 81 0.25 9.51 -9.22
N GLY A 82 0.75 10.44 -8.41
CA GLY A 82 0.00 11.64 -7.98
C GLY A 82 -0.44 11.65 -6.52
N THR A 83 -0.12 10.63 -5.71
CA THR A 83 -0.33 10.71 -4.26
C THR A 83 0.58 11.78 -3.66
N PRO A 84 0.03 12.79 -2.94
CA PRO A 84 0.84 13.85 -2.36
C PRO A 84 1.91 13.31 -1.40
N GLU A 85 3.15 13.82 -1.49
CA GLU A 85 4.28 13.34 -0.67
C GLU A 85 3.99 13.36 0.83
N ARG A 86 3.26 14.37 1.33
CA ARG A 86 2.86 14.48 2.74
C ARG A 86 2.01 13.30 3.25
N ARG A 87 1.42 12.50 2.34
CA ARG A 87 0.60 11.33 2.66
C ARG A 87 1.40 10.03 2.64
N VAL A 88 2.64 10.06 2.16
CA VAL A 88 3.44 8.84 1.93
C VAL A 88 4.68 8.86 2.81
N ALA A 89 4.88 7.81 3.61
CA ALA A 89 6.12 7.57 4.34
C ALA A 89 6.69 6.19 4.00
N SER A 90 8.01 6.08 4.01
CA SER A 90 8.72 4.83 3.75
C SER A 90 9.87 4.67 4.73
N PHE A 91 10.01 3.46 5.26
CA PHE A 91 10.98 3.11 6.29
C PHE A 91 11.76 1.87 5.84
N GLN A 92 13.03 1.80 6.25
CA GLN A 92 13.91 0.65 6.00
C GLN A 92 14.25 -0.07 7.30
#